data_AF-A0A4S2TCV4-F1
#
_entry.id   AF-A0A4S2TCV4-F1
#
_cell.length_a   1.000
_cell.length_b   1.000
_cell.length_c   1.000
_cell.angle_alpha   90.00
_cell.angle_beta   90.00
_cell.angle_gamma   90.00
#
_symmetry.space_group_name_H-M   'P 1'
#
loop_
_entity.id
_entity.type
_entity.pdbx_description
1 polymer ?
#
loop_
_entity_poly.entity_id
_entity_poly.type
_entity_poly.pdbx_seq_one_letter_code
_entity_poly.pdbx_strand_id
1 'polypeptide(L)'
;MAVGYTGKGFLARLAKDWKLKLDKPVDQEMPDGKKRTYVHGRGRSGTTVSAGYADHANMSSLVCRSGAKQSDGLGFLAACTGLDVTGIDHGKASAWLEQAKKETDSLYNKRVAETGMKEEYVVSGAFTAGPVVMVLHRGYDSYSLRILGGAVE
;
A
#
# COMPACT_ATOMS: atom_id res chain seq x y z
N MET A 1 -18.76 -9.84 -17.50
CA MET A 1 -17.45 -9.17 -17.49
C MET A 1 -17.24 -8.61 -16.10
N ALA A 2 -16.17 -9.00 -15.40
CA ALA A 2 -15.85 -8.34 -14.14
C ALA A 2 -15.47 -6.89 -14.47
N VAL A 3 -16.23 -5.93 -13.99
CA VAL A 3 -15.88 -4.51 -14.13
C VAL A 3 -14.62 -4.33 -13.28
N GLY A 4 -13.49 -4.06 -13.93
CA GLY A 4 -12.23 -3.81 -13.24
C GLY A 4 -12.38 -2.67 -12.22
N TYR A 5 -11.57 -2.74 -11.18
CA TYR A 5 -11.62 -1.77 -10.10
C TYR A 5 -10.84 -0.50 -10.47
N THR A 6 -11.53 0.64 -10.64
CA THR A 6 -10.84 1.88 -11.04
C THR A 6 -10.03 2.54 -9.93
N GLY A 7 -10.42 2.41 -8.67
CA GLY A 7 -9.75 3.06 -7.52
C GLY A 7 -9.65 4.59 -7.55
N LYS A 8 -10.23 5.29 -8.55
CA LYS A 8 -10.13 6.76 -8.68
C LYS A 8 -10.86 7.48 -7.54
N GLY A 9 -12.06 7.03 -7.19
CA GLY A 9 -12.86 7.59 -6.10
C GLY A 9 -12.18 7.40 -4.74
N PHE A 10 -11.67 6.21 -4.48
CA PHE A 10 -10.83 5.94 -3.31
C PHE A 10 -9.57 6.82 -3.26
N LEU A 11 -8.77 6.89 -4.33
CA LEU A 11 -7.53 7.67 -4.33
C LEU A 11 -7.79 9.17 -4.10
N ALA A 12 -8.87 9.70 -4.67
CA ALA A 12 -9.29 11.08 -4.44
C ALA A 12 -9.71 11.33 -2.97
N ARG A 13 -10.46 10.41 -2.35
CA ARG A 13 -10.83 10.50 -0.93
C ARG A 13 -9.60 10.38 -0.03
N LEU A 14 -8.74 9.39 -0.27
CA LEU A 14 -7.49 9.20 0.47
C LEU A 14 -6.62 10.46 0.39
N ALA A 15 -6.49 11.04 -0.81
CA ALA A 15 -5.75 12.28 -1.00
C ALA A 15 -6.34 13.47 -0.23
N LYS A 16 -7.67 13.58 -0.19
CA LYS A 16 -8.36 14.62 0.58
C LYS A 16 -8.15 14.44 2.09
N ASP A 17 -8.41 13.24 2.60
CA ASP A 17 -8.40 12.95 4.04
C ASP A 17 -7.00 13.06 4.64
N TRP A 18 -5.99 12.62 3.88
CA TRP A 18 -4.58 12.66 4.30
C TRP A 18 -3.79 13.83 3.72
N LYS A 19 -4.47 14.76 3.05
CA LYS A 19 -3.88 15.96 2.42
C LYS A 19 -2.68 15.60 1.53
N LEU A 20 -2.81 14.53 0.76
CA LEU A 20 -1.80 14.09 -0.21
C LEU A 20 -1.85 15.01 -1.42
N LYS A 21 -0.68 15.53 -1.82
CA LYS A 21 -0.51 16.15 -3.12
C LYS A 21 -0.25 15.05 -4.15
N LEU A 22 -1.22 14.80 -5.02
CA LEU A 22 -1.08 13.85 -6.12
C LEU A 22 -0.30 14.49 -7.27
N ASP A 23 0.66 13.74 -7.81
CA ASP A 23 1.43 14.11 -8.99
C ASP A 23 0.64 13.83 -10.28
N LYS A 24 1.12 14.35 -11.40
CA LYS A 24 0.55 14.01 -12.71
C LYS A 24 0.75 12.51 -12.99
N PRO A 25 -0.24 11.84 -13.63
CA PRO A 25 -0.06 10.47 -14.06
C PRO A 25 1.14 10.31 -14.98
N VAL A 26 1.91 9.24 -14.79
CA VAL A 26 3.08 8.89 -15.60
C VAL A 26 2.84 7.52 -16.23
N ASP A 27 3.01 7.43 -17.55
CA ASP A 27 2.98 6.15 -18.24
C ASP A 27 4.36 5.51 -18.20
N GLN A 28 4.38 4.21 -17.92
CA GLN A 28 5.58 3.40 -17.84
C GLN A 28 5.37 2.10 -18.61
N GLU A 29 6.29 1.81 -19.53
CA GLU A 29 6.37 0.50 -20.16
C GLU A 29 7.01 -0.49 -19.18
N MET A 30 6.31 -1.58 -18.94
CA MET A 30 6.76 -2.64 -18.05
C MET A 30 7.60 -3.66 -18.85
N PRO A 31 8.43 -4.49 -18.17
CA PRO A 31 9.23 -5.52 -18.85
C PRO A 31 8.41 -6.56 -19.64
N ASP A 32 7.11 -6.68 -19.35
CA ASP A 32 6.16 -7.53 -20.07
C ASP A 32 5.61 -6.87 -21.35
N GLY A 33 6.12 -5.69 -21.73
CA GLY A 33 5.67 -4.89 -22.87
C GLY A 33 4.33 -4.17 -22.65
N LYS A 34 3.70 -4.33 -21.48
CA LYS A 34 2.42 -3.67 -21.17
C LYS A 34 2.69 -2.26 -20.65
N LYS A 35 1.84 -1.31 -21.06
CA LYS A 35 1.85 0.04 -20.50
C LYS A 35 1.07 0.06 -19.20
N ARG A 36 1.62 0.69 -18.17
CA ARG A 36 0.93 0.99 -16.91
C ARG A 36 1.00 2.48 -16.64
N THR A 37 -0.08 3.02 -16.11
CA THR A 37 -0.07 4.40 -15.60
C THR A 37 0.15 4.37 -14.10
N TYR A 38 1.00 5.25 -13.59
CA TYR A 38 1.20 5.44 -12.17
C TYR A 38 0.79 6.84 -11.74
N VAL A 39 0.09 6.92 -10.62
CA VAL A 39 -0.21 8.17 -9.92
C VAL A 39 0.47 8.11 -8.56
N HIS A 40 1.44 9.00 -8.37
CA HIS A 40 2.13 9.14 -7.11
C HIS A 40 1.49 10.25 -6.28
N GLY A 41 1.67 10.20 -4.97
CA GLY A 41 1.27 11.27 -4.08
C GLY A 41 2.13 11.33 -2.83
N ARG A 42 2.25 12.53 -2.28
CA ARG A 42 3.03 12.79 -1.06
C ARG A 42 2.20 13.60 -0.10
N GLY A 43 2.09 13.10 1.13
CA GLY A 43 1.40 13.76 2.23
C GLY A 43 2.36 14.48 3.17
N ARG A 44 1.77 15.00 4.24
CA ARG A 44 2.55 15.47 5.40
C ARG A 44 3.19 14.26 6.09
N SER A 45 4.20 14.53 6.90
CA SER A 45 4.87 13.50 7.68
C SER A 45 5.37 12.37 6.76
N GLY A 46 6.06 12.63 5.65
CA GLY A 46 6.68 11.57 4.84
C GLY A 46 5.77 10.43 4.34
N THR A 47 4.45 10.58 4.40
CA THR A 47 3.50 9.59 3.86
C THR A 47 3.50 9.67 2.34
N THR A 48 3.51 8.52 1.67
CA THR A 48 3.46 8.48 0.21
C THR A 48 2.48 7.44 -0.27
N VAL A 49 1.93 7.69 -1.45
CA VAL A 49 1.07 6.76 -2.17
C VAL A 49 1.57 6.58 -3.60
N SER A 50 1.42 5.38 -4.14
CA SER A 50 1.68 5.07 -5.54
C SER A 50 0.60 4.11 -6.02
N ALA A 51 -0.32 4.59 -6.84
CA ALA A 51 -1.37 3.80 -7.47
C ALA A 51 -0.95 3.43 -8.90
N GLY A 52 -0.96 2.15 -9.25
CA GLY A 52 -0.65 1.64 -10.58
C GLY A 52 -1.89 1.11 -11.28
N TYR A 53 -2.04 1.43 -12.56
CA TYR A 53 -3.18 1.11 -13.41
C TYR A 53 -2.75 0.22 -14.58
N ALA A 54 -3.42 -0.92 -14.78
CA ALA A 54 -3.01 -1.91 -15.79
C ALA A 54 -3.41 -1.54 -17.23
N ASP A 55 -4.49 -0.79 -17.40
CA ASP A 55 -5.09 -0.42 -18.70
C ASP A 55 -5.50 1.07 -18.72
N HIS A 56 -4.75 1.91 -18.01
CA HIS A 56 -5.05 3.33 -17.76
C HIS A 56 -6.36 3.60 -16.98
N ALA A 57 -7.14 2.57 -16.65
CA ALA A 57 -8.46 2.71 -16.02
C ALA A 57 -8.57 1.97 -14.70
N ASN A 58 -8.08 0.72 -14.66
CA ASN A 58 -8.23 -0.22 -13.56
C ASN A 58 -6.96 -0.27 -12.73
N MET A 59 -7.10 0.07 -11.44
CA MET A 59 -6.04 0.00 -10.47
C MET A 59 -5.70 -1.47 -10.20
N SER A 60 -4.43 -1.80 -10.46
CA SER A 60 -3.86 -3.14 -10.27
C SER A 60 -2.91 -3.23 -9.08
N SER A 61 -2.45 -2.07 -8.59
CA SER A 61 -1.58 -1.98 -7.44
C SER A 61 -1.74 -0.66 -6.69
N LEU A 62 -1.61 -0.72 -5.37
CA LEU A 62 -1.47 0.43 -4.50
C LEU A 62 -0.30 0.19 -3.55
N VAL A 63 0.57 1.19 -3.41
CA VAL A 63 1.62 1.18 -2.41
C VAL A 63 1.45 2.41 -1.53
N CYS A 64 1.24 2.19 -0.23
CA CYS A 64 1.23 3.25 0.76
C CYS A 64 2.44 3.12 1.67
N ARG A 65 3.15 4.22 1.92
CA ARG A 65 4.31 4.26 2.81
C ARG A 65 4.09 5.27 3.92
N SER A 66 4.56 4.94 5.11
CA SER A 66 4.63 5.86 6.25
C SER A 66 5.93 5.69 7.02
N GLY A 67 6.39 6.74 7.69
CA GLY A 67 7.49 6.62 8.65
C GLY A 67 7.08 5.74 9.84
N ALA A 68 7.97 4.87 10.29
CA ALA A 68 7.76 3.94 11.40
C ALA A 68 7.68 4.64 12.77
N LYS A 69 8.22 5.86 12.86
CA LYS A 69 8.19 6.70 14.06
C LYS A 69 7.05 7.72 14.09
N GLN A 70 6.19 7.73 13.08
CA GLN A 70 5.11 8.71 12.99
C GLN A 70 3.88 8.23 13.74
N SER A 71 3.34 9.12 14.55
CA SER A 71 2.18 8.86 15.40
C SER A 71 0.91 8.55 14.60
N ASP A 72 0.75 9.16 13.43
CA ASP A 72 -0.38 8.96 12.51
C ASP A 72 -0.12 7.92 11.42
N GLY A 73 1.09 7.35 11.37
CA GLY A 73 1.53 6.53 10.26
C GLY A 73 0.74 5.22 10.10
N LEU A 74 0.37 4.59 11.21
CA LEU A 74 -0.48 3.39 11.16
C LEU A 74 -1.90 3.73 10.73
N GLY A 75 -2.42 4.90 11.13
CA GLY A 75 -3.71 5.39 10.67
C GLY A 75 -3.73 5.60 9.15
N PHE A 76 -2.64 6.11 8.57
CA PHE A 76 -2.51 6.27 7.12
C PHE A 76 -2.55 4.92 6.41
N LEU A 77 -1.76 3.95 6.89
CA LEU A 77 -1.76 2.60 6.31
C LEU A 77 -3.11 1.91 6.47
N ALA A 78 -3.80 2.10 7.59
CA ALA A 78 -5.15 1.58 7.81
C ALA A 78 -6.15 2.18 6.82
N ALA A 79 -6.08 3.50 6.57
CA ALA A 79 -6.90 4.15 5.54
C ALA A 79 -6.63 3.56 4.15
N CYS A 80 -5.40 3.13 3.86
CA CYS A 80 -5.07 2.45 2.60
C CYS A 80 -5.72 1.06 2.46
N THR A 81 -6.08 0.39 3.55
CA THR A 81 -6.88 -0.86 3.50
C THR A 81 -8.36 -0.60 3.14
N GLY A 82 -8.78 0.67 3.15
CA GLY A 82 -10.11 1.18 2.83
C GLY A 82 -10.50 1.13 1.34
N LEU A 83 -9.86 0.29 0.53
CA LEU A 83 -10.10 0.19 -0.91
C LEU A 83 -11.58 -0.10 -1.21
N ASP A 84 -12.22 0.70 -2.06
CA ASP A 84 -13.61 0.52 -2.50
C ASP A 84 -13.76 -0.62 -3.53
N VAL A 85 -13.29 -1.81 -3.17
CA VAL A 85 -13.40 -3.06 -3.94
C VAL A 85 -14.40 -3.99 -3.27
N THR A 86 -15.29 -4.57 -4.06
CA THR A 86 -16.25 -5.57 -3.58
C THR A 86 -15.53 -6.77 -2.94
N GLY A 87 -15.99 -7.17 -1.75
CA GLY A 87 -15.46 -8.33 -1.03
C GLY A 87 -14.33 -8.03 -0.05
N ILE A 88 -13.90 -6.77 0.07
CA ILE A 88 -13.00 -6.34 1.14
C ILE A 88 -13.80 -6.04 2.41
N ASP A 89 -13.48 -6.73 3.49
CA ASP A 89 -13.90 -6.38 4.84
C ASP A 89 -12.85 -5.46 5.48
N HIS A 90 -13.16 -4.16 5.53
CA HIS A 90 -12.25 -3.15 6.07
C HIS A 90 -11.89 -3.38 7.53
N GLY A 91 -12.83 -3.88 8.34
CA GLY A 91 -12.58 -4.18 9.75
C GLY A 91 -11.54 -5.29 9.89
N LYS A 92 -11.66 -6.35 9.10
CA LYS A 92 -10.68 -7.45 9.08
C LYS A 92 -9.33 -7.02 8.52
N ALA A 93 -9.31 -6.24 7.44
CA ALA A 93 -8.07 -5.74 6.84
C ALA A 93 -7.31 -4.83 7.82
N SER A 94 -8.01 -3.92 8.50
CA SER A 94 -7.40 -3.05 9.52
C SER A 94 -6.93 -3.84 10.75
N ALA A 95 -7.70 -4.81 11.23
CA ALA A 95 -7.29 -5.66 12.35
C ALA A 95 -6.07 -6.53 12.00
N TRP A 96 -6.02 -7.06 10.77
CA TRP A 96 -4.84 -7.75 10.27
C TRP A 96 -3.63 -6.81 10.23
N LEU A 97 -3.79 -5.56 9.76
CA LEU A 97 -2.68 -4.61 9.68
C LEU A 97 -2.03 -4.33 11.05
N GLU A 98 -2.84 -4.20 12.11
CA GLU A 98 -2.37 -4.05 13.49
C GLU A 98 -1.51 -5.24 13.94
N GLN A 99 -1.96 -6.46 13.64
CA GLN A 99 -1.23 -7.68 13.94
C GLN A 99 0.04 -7.81 13.09
N ALA A 100 -0.07 -7.56 11.78
CA ALA A 100 1.03 -7.58 10.83
C ALA A 100 2.14 -6.60 11.25
N LYS A 101 1.78 -5.41 11.76
CA LYS A 101 2.75 -4.46 12.29
C LYS A 101 3.54 -5.03 13.46
N LYS A 102 2.86 -5.63 14.45
CA LYS A 102 3.53 -6.25 15.62
C LYS A 102 4.50 -7.35 15.21
N GLU A 103 4.08 -8.21 14.29
CA GLU A 103 4.92 -9.29 13.74
C GLU A 103 6.12 -8.74 13.00
N THR A 104 5.90 -7.74 12.13
CA THR A 104 6.96 -7.09 11.36
C THR A 104 7.96 -6.40 12.29
N ASP A 105 7.49 -5.75 13.35
CA ASP A 105 8.35 -5.09 14.33
C ASP A 105 9.21 -6.08 15.11
N SER A 106 8.62 -7.20 15.51
CA SER A 106 9.32 -8.30 16.17
C SER A 106 10.42 -8.87 15.26
N LEU A 107 10.08 -9.18 14.00
CA LEU A 107 11.03 -9.68 13.01
C LEU A 107 12.15 -8.69 12.72
N TYR A 108 11.82 -7.41 12.57
CA TYR A 108 12.81 -6.36 12.33
C TYR A 108 13.78 -6.24 13.50
N ASN A 109 13.28 -6.16 14.73
CA ASN A 109 14.11 -6.02 15.92
C ASN A 109 15.01 -7.26 16.11
N LYS A 110 14.50 -8.45 15.83
CA LYS A 110 15.30 -9.69 15.86
C LYS A 110 16.44 -9.62 14.84
N ARG A 111 16.16 -9.24 13.59
CA ARG A 111 17.22 -9.12 12.57
C ARG A 111 18.26 -8.06 12.91
N VAL A 112 17.84 -6.88 13.35
CA VAL A 112 18.77 -5.81 13.75
C VAL A 112 19.66 -6.27 14.92
N ALA A 113 19.12 -7.04 15.86
CA ALA A 113 19.92 -7.59 16.96
C ALA A 113 20.93 -8.65 16.48
N GLU A 114 20.57 -9.44 15.47
CA GLU A 114 21.43 -10.48 14.87
C GLU A 114 22.54 -9.88 13.98
N THR A 115 22.23 -8.89 13.16
CA THR A 115 23.16 -8.35 12.15
C THR A 115 23.85 -7.06 12.57
N GLY A 116 23.31 -6.35 13.57
CA GLY A 116 23.75 -5.01 13.94
C GLY A 116 23.41 -3.92 12.90
N MET A 117 22.79 -4.29 11.77
CA MET A 117 22.49 -3.38 10.67
C MET A 117 21.08 -2.79 10.84
N LYS A 118 20.93 -1.48 10.61
CA LYS A 118 19.63 -0.80 10.68
C LYS A 118 18.91 -0.73 9.32
N GLU A 119 19.53 -1.20 8.24
CA GLU A 119 18.96 -1.19 6.89
C GLU A 119 18.21 -2.48 6.55
N GLU A 120 17.87 -3.27 7.57
CA GLU A 120 17.15 -4.53 7.41
C GLU A 120 15.77 -4.32 6.77
N TYR A 121 15.38 -5.31 5.96
CA TYR A 121 14.08 -5.38 5.33
C TYR A 121 13.36 -6.65 5.76
N VAL A 122 12.17 -6.48 6.31
CA VAL A 122 11.31 -7.59 6.75
C VAL A 122 9.91 -7.43 6.19
N VAL A 123 9.21 -8.56 6.11
CA VAL A 123 7.87 -8.67 5.55
C VAL A 123 6.99 -9.41 6.55
N SER A 124 5.76 -8.95 6.76
CA SER A 124 4.75 -9.71 7.48
C SER A 124 4.24 -10.90 6.65
N GLY A 125 3.31 -11.68 7.22
CA GLY A 125 2.42 -12.51 6.39
C GLY A 125 1.62 -11.67 5.38
N ALA A 126 0.95 -12.33 4.43
CA ALA A 126 0.04 -11.68 3.49
C ALA A 126 -1.42 -11.85 3.95
N PHE A 127 -2.27 -10.89 3.61
CA PHE A 127 -3.72 -10.96 3.82
C PHE A 127 -4.46 -10.88 2.50
N THR A 128 -5.29 -11.88 2.22
CA THR A 128 -6.12 -11.93 1.02
C THR A 128 -7.54 -11.52 1.38
N ALA A 129 -8.08 -10.52 0.67
CA ALA A 129 -9.45 -10.06 0.82
C ALA A 129 -10.09 -9.86 -0.55
N GLY A 130 -11.05 -10.72 -0.90
CA GLY A 130 -11.65 -10.71 -2.23
C GLY A 130 -10.57 -10.85 -3.32
N PRO A 131 -10.51 -9.94 -4.31
CA PRO A 131 -9.54 -10.00 -5.40
C PRO A 131 -8.20 -9.34 -5.07
N VAL A 132 -7.99 -8.87 -3.82
CA VAL A 132 -6.75 -8.19 -3.44
C VAL A 132 -5.91 -8.96 -2.43
N VAL A 133 -4.60 -8.82 -2.54
CA VAL A 133 -3.60 -9.30 -1.59
C VAL A 133 -2.88 -8.10 -0.98
N MET A 134 -2.86 -8.03 0.34
CA MET A 134 -2.18 -7.00 1.12
C MET A 134 -0.92 -7.58 1.76
N VAL A 135 0.18 -6.84 1.70
CA VAL A 135 1.46 -7.24 2.29
C VAL A 135 2.08 -6.02 2.98
N LEU A 136 2.42 -6.15 4.26
CA LEU A 136 3.14 -5.11 4.99
C LEU A 136 4.64 -5.41 4.97
N HIS A 137 5.40 -4.40 4.61
CA HIS A 137 6.85 -4.42 4.68
C HIS A 137 7.32 -3.39 5.70
N ARG A 138 8.44 -3.66 6.37
CA ARG A 138 9.20 -2.65 7.11
C ARG A 138 10.64 -2.67 6.60
N GLY A 139 11.12 -1.48 6.26
CA GLY A 139 12.50 -1.26 5.88
C GLY A 139 12.99 0.02 6.54
N TYR A 140 14.15 -0.06 7.20
CA TYR A 140 14.77 1.08 7.86
C TYR A 140 13.81 1.77 8.85
N ASP A 141 13.45 3.02 8.59
CA ASP A 141 12.56 3.87 9.38
C ASP A 141 11.15 3.98 8.80
N SER A 142 10.74 3.07 7.91
CA SER A 142 9.44 3.16 7.22
C SER A 142 8.71 1.82 7.11
N TYR A 143 7.38 1.91 7.07
CA TYR A 143 6.48 0.84 6.69
C TYR A 143 5.98 1.07 5.27
N SER A 144 5.83 0.00 4.49
CA SER A 144 5.24 0.02 3.15
C SER A 144 4.15 -1.04 3.07
N LEU A 145 2.90 -0.63 3.01
CA LEU A 145 1.77 -1.50 2.69
C LEU A 145 1.62 -1.59 1.18
N ARG A 146 1.77 -2.79 0.62
CA ARG A 146 1.48 -3.09 -0.78
C ARG A 146 0.13 -3.78 -0.88
N ILE A 147 -0.69 -3.33 -1.80
CA ILE A 147 -1.96 -3.97 -2.14
C ILE A 147 -1.94 -4.28 -3.63
N LEU A 148 -2.12 -5.55 -3.96
CA LEU A 148 -2.02 -6.09 -5.30
C LEU A 148 -3.35 -6.69 -5.71
N GLY A 149 -3.75 -6.52 -6.97
CA GLY A 149 -5.01 -7.03 -7.52
C GLY A 149 -6.01 -5.92 -7.83
N GLY A 150 -7.20 -6.31 -8.31
CA GLY A 150 -8.27 -5.38 -8.73
C GLY A 150 -8.41 -5.17 -10.24
N ALA A 151 -7.36 -5.41 -11.02
CA ALA A 151 -7.47 -5.57 -12.47
C ALA A 151 -7.76 -7.04 -12.79
N VAL A 152 -8.90 -7.29 -13.43
CA VAL A 152 -9.23 -8.60 -13.99
C VAL A 152 -8.78 -8.55 -15.45
N GLU A 153 -7.82 -9.40 -15.83
CA GLU A 153 -7.58 -9.70 -17.24
C GLU A 153 -8.73 -10.53 -17.82
#